data_AF-A0AAD6KSI0-F1
#
_entry.id   AF-A0AAD6KSI0-F1
#
_cell.length_a   1.000
_cell.length_b   1.000
_cell.length_c   1.000
_cell.angle_alpha   90.00
_cell.angle_beta   90.00
_cell.angle_gamma   90.00
#
_symmetry.space_group_name_H-M   'P 1'
#
loop_
_entity.id
_entity.type
_entity.pdbx_description
1 polymer ?
#
loop_
_entity_poly.entity_id
_entity_poly.type
_entity_poly.pdbx_seq_one_letter_code
_entity_poly.pdbx_strand_id
1 'polypeptide(L)'
;MSMQVHDRNGQDWTFSCTIKRNDSVGHFLSVGWNKFVREKDLRVDDKVTIHEEAMKKQATGTWIKVEVKRKIRLFGEDIWADV
;
A
#
# COMPACT_ATOMS: atom_id res chain seq x y z
N MET A 1 -11.43 -7.42 9.79
CA MET A 1 -10.53 -8.23 8.95
C MET A 1 -9.15 -7.57 8.95
N SER A 2 -8.09 -8.27 8.58
CA SER A 2 -6.77 -7.69 8.39
C SER A 2 -6.21 -8.09 7.03
N MET A 3 -5.44 -7.19 6.44
CA MET A 3 -4.70 -7.43 5.21
C MET A 3 -3.22 -7.45 5.60
N GLN A 4 -2.56 -8.59 5.38
CA GLN A 4 -1.11 -8.69 5.52
C GLN A 4 -0.49 -8.21 4.22
N VAL A 5 0.43 -7.26 4.32
CA VAL A 5 1.18 -6.75 3.17
C VAL A 5 2.66 -6.69 3.49
N HIS A 6 3.51 -6.99 2.53
CA HIS A 6 4.95 -6.80 2.65
C HIS A 6 5.39 -5.62 1.79
N ASP A 7 6.36 -4.86 2.28
CA ASP A 7 6.96 -3.79 1.50
C ASP A 7 8.18 -4.28 0.70
N ARG A 8 8.80 -3.39 -0.08
CA ARG A 8 9.97 -3.71 -0.89
C ARG A 8 11.21 -4.11 -0.07
N ASN A 9 11.29 -3.69 1.19
CA ASN A 9 12.38 -4.04 2.09
C ASN A 9 12.15 -5.40 2.76
N GLY A 10 11.05 -6.09 2.41
CA GLY A 10 10.65 -7.35 3.02
C GLY A 10 10.05 -7.20 4.41
N GLN A 11 9.71 -5.97 4.83
CA GLN A 11 9.04 -5.73 6.11
C GLN A 11 7.54 -6.00 5.95
N ASP A 12 7.01 -6.83 6.84
CA ASP A 12 5.58 -7.13 6.92
C ASP A 12 4.83 -6.05 7.70
N TRP A 13 3.63 -5.75 7.22
CA TRP A 13 2.68 -4.81 7.76
C TRP A 13 1.29 -5.43 7.83
N THR A 14 0.57 -5.15 8.90
CA THR A 14 -0.83 -5.54 9.04
C THR A 14 -1.72 -4.31 8.95
N PHE A 15 -2.54 -4.21 7.90
CA PHE A 15 -3.53 -3.16 7.76
C PHE A 15 -4.89 -3.64 8.28
N SER A 16 -5.49 -2.88 9.20
CA SER A 16 -6.85 -3.21 9.66
C SER A 16 -7.86 -2.90 8.55
N CYS A 17 -8.82 -3.78 8.34
CA CYS A 17 -9.76 -3.69 7.23
C CYS A 17 -11.20 -3.87 7.73
N THR A 18 -12.04 -2.89 7.41
CA THR A 18 -13.46 -2.88 7.79
C THR A 18 -14.31 -2.52 6.59
N ILE A 19 -15.28 -3.36 6.25
CA ILE A 19 -16.31 -2.99 5.27
C ILE A 19 -17.24 -2.00 5.96
N LYS A 20 -17.38 -0.82 5.38
CA LYS A 20 -18.32 0.23 5.81
C LYS A 20 -19.38 0.43 4.75
N ARG A 21 -20.48 1.07 5.15
CA ARG A 21 -21.56 1.49 4.26
C ARG A 21 -21.76 3.00 4.41
N ASN A 22 -21.93 3.68 3.29
CA ASN A 22 -22.35 5.07 3.21
C ASN A 22 -23.44 5.14 2.13
N ASP A 23 -24.53 5.85 2.40
CA ASP A 23 -25.69 5.90 1.49
C ASP A 23 -25.36 6.50 0.12
N SER A 24 -24.34 7.35 0.02
CA SER A 24 -23.90 7.97 -1.23
C SER A 24 -22.95 7.11 -2.08
N VAL A 25 -22.13 6.26 -1.45
CA VAL A 25 -21.06 5.50 -2.13
C VAL A 25 -21.30 3.98 -2.08
N GLY A 26 -22.32 3.55 -1.34
CA GLY A 26 -22.59 2.14 -1.06
C GLY A 26 -21.59 1.54 -0.09
N HIS A 27 -21.17 0.30 -0.36
CA HIS A 27 -20.19 -0.42 0.44
C HIS A 27 -18.76 -0.10 0.01
N PHE A 28 -17.89 0.16 0.97
CA PHE A 28 -16.48 0.43 0.72
C PHE A 28 -15.58 -0.19 1.79
N LEU A 29 -14.34 -0.51 1.40
CA LEU A 29 -13.33 -1.05 2.30
C LEU A 29 -12.56 0.11 2.96
N SER A 30 -12.69 0.24 4.27
CA SER A 30 -11.88 1.16 5.08
C SER A 30 -10.59 0.46 5.49
N VAL A 31 -9.45 1.00 5.07
CA VAL A 31 -8.10 0.46 5.37
C VAL A 31 -7.41 1.34 6.41
N GLY A 32 -7.07 0.74 7.56
CA GLY A 32 -6.32 1.35 8.64
C GLY A 32 -4.83 1.12 8.48
N TRP A 33 -4.16 2.14 7.95
CA TRP A 33 -2.75 2.13 7.55
C TRP A 33 -1.96 3.33 8.09
N ASN A 34 -2.52 4.08 9.04
CA ASN A 34 -1.89 5.30 9.58
C ASN A 34 -0.50 5.06 10.20
N LYS A 35 -0.26 3.88 10.79
CA LYS A 35 1.06 3.50 11.31
C LYS A 35 2.09 3.43 10.17
N PHE A 36 1.74 2.76 9.07
CA PHE A 36 2.55 2.69 7.87
C PHE A 36 2.84 4.07 7.29
N VAL A 37 1.81 4.92 7.16
CA VAL A 37 1.97 6.31 6.67
C VAL A 37 3.00 7.08 7.49
N ARG A 38 2.95 6.98 8.83
CA ARG A 38 3.89 7.66 9.72
C ARG A 38 5.31 7.10 9.64
N GLU A 39 5.45 5.77 9.67
CA GLU A 39 6.76 5.12 9.73
C GLU A 39 7.51 5.18 8.39
N LYS A 40 6.79 5.22 7.26
CA LYS A 40 7.35 5.40 5.92
C LYS A 40 7.42 6.86 5.47
N ASP A 41 7.09 7.82 6.34
CA ASP A 41 7.06 9.25 6.04
C ASP A 41 6.28 9.56 4.74
N LEU A 42 5.09 8.97 4.56
CA LEU A 42 4.27 9.24 3.38
C LEU A 42 3.80 10.70 3.41
N ARG A 43 3.90 11.34 2.25
CA ARG A 43 3.52 12.72 2.01
C ARG A 43 2.36 12.77 1.02
N VAL A 44 1.70 13.92 0.99
CA VAL A 44 0.75 14.24 -0.08
C VAL A 44 1.47 14.10 -1.41
N ASP A 45 0.77 13.56 -2.41
CA ASP A 45 1.24 13.24 -3.76
C ASP A 45 2.22 12.04 -3.88
N ASP A 46 2.55 11.35 -2.79
CA ASP A 46 3.19 10.04 -2.90
C ASP A 46 2.23 9.03 -3.55
N LYS A 47 2.77 8.22 -4.45
CA LYS A 47 2.04 7.15 -5.12
C LYS A 47 2.19 5.86 -4.32
N VAL A 48 1.08 5.37 -3.78
CA VAL A 48 1.02 4.06 -3.13
C VAL A 48 0.36 3.05 -4.06
N THR A 49 1.02 1.92 -4.30
CA THR A 49 0.50 0.81 -5.12
C THR A 49 0.41 -0.43 -4.24
N ILE A 50 -0.78 -1.02 -4.17
CA ILE A 50 -1.03 -2.31 -3.51
C ILE A 50 -1.37 -3.31 -4.62
N HIS A 51 -0.64 -4.41 -4.70
CA HIS A 51 -0.87 -5.43 -5.73
C HIS A 51 -0.64 -6.84 -5.18
N GLU A 52 -1.35 -7.80 -5.75
CA GLU A 52 -1.11 -9.22 -5.49
C GLU A 52 0.15 -9.68 -6.22
N GLU A 53 1.01 -10.41 -5.52
CA GLU A 53 2.12 -11.15 -6.10
C GLU A 53 1.72 -12.62 -6.28
N ALA A 54 1.62 -13.06 -7.54
CA ALA A 54 1.38 -14.46 -7.85
C ALA A 54 2.63 -15.28 -7.50
N MET A 55 2.55 -16.13 -6.47
CA MET A 55 3.64 -17.05 -6.19
C MET A 55 3.72 -18.17 -7.23
N LYS A 56 4.89 -18.32 -7.85
CA LYS A 56 5.22 -19.53 -8.62
C LYS A 56 5.46 -20.68 -7.63
N LYS A 57 4.40 -21.46 -7.41
CA LYS A 57 4.31 -22.77 -6.71
C LYS A 57 4.05 -22.76 -5.20
N GLN A 58 2.98 -23.46 -4.84
CA GLN A 58 2.73 -24.23 -3.60
C GLN A 58 2.58 -23.55 -2.23
N ALA A 59 2.67 -22.22 -2.11
CA ALA A 59 2.22 -21.56 -0.88
C ALA A 59 0.73 -21.22 -0.97
N THR A 60 -0.09 -21.84 -0.11
CA THR A 60 -1.51 -21.47 0.08
C THR A 60 -1.59 -20.10 0.75
N GLY A 61 -1.61 -19.04 -0.03
CA GLY A 61 -1.81 -17.66 0.44
C GLY A 61 -1.61 -16.61 -0.65
N THR A 62 -2.51 -15.63 -0.71
CA THR A 62 -2.35 -14.40 -1.50
C THR A 62 -1.26 -13.55 -0.86
N TRP A 63 -0.14 -13.35 -1.56
CA TRP A 63 0.90 -12.41 -1.16
C TRP A 63 0.54 -11.03 -1.68
N ILE A 64 0.49 -10.02 -0.81
CA ILE A 64 0.11 -8.66 -1.19
C ILE A 64 1.29 -7.75 -0.93
N LYS A 65 1.78 -7.08 -1.96
CA LYS A 65 2.88 -6.14 -1.85
C LYS A 65 2.37 -4.70 -1.80
N VAL A 66 3.02 -3.88 -0.98
CA VAL A 66 2.85 -2.43 -0.96
C VAL A 66 4.12 -1.72 -1.42
N GLU A 67 3.98 -0.82 -2.38
CA GLU A 67 5.07 0.01 -2.90
C GLU A 67 4.70 1.48 -2.78
N VAL A 68 5.67 2.29 -2.37
CA VAL A 68 5.52 3.74 -2.22
C VAL A 68 6.55 4.42 -3.09
N LYS A 69 6.10 5.33 -3.94
CA LYS A 69 6.97 6.14 -4.80
C LYS A 69 6.71 7.61 -4.60
N ARG A 70 7.78 8.38 -4.43
CA ARG A 70 7.76 9.83 -4.34
C ARG A 70 8.21 10.45 -5.65
N LYS A 71 7.46 11.45 -6.09
CA LYS A 71 7.84 12.27 -7.24
C LYS A 71 8.94 13.24 -6.82
N ILE A 72 10.05 13.25 -7.55
CA ILE A 72 11.20 14.14 -7.34
C ILE A 72 11.49 14.82 -8.67
N ARG A 73 11.76 16.13 -8.64
CA ARG A 73 12.17 16.88 -9.83
C ARG A 73 13.69 17.03 -9.85
N LEU A 74 14.34 16.44 -10.84
CA LEU A 74 15.79 16.52 -11.05
C LEU A 74 16.06 16.93 -12.49
N PHE A 75 16.92 17.94 -12.67
CA PHE A 75 17.31 18.45 -14.00
C PHE A 75 16.13 18.86 -14.90
N GLY A 76 15.04 19.36 -14.30
CA GLY A 76 13.84 19.78 -15.03
C GLY A 76 12.81 18.67 -15.25
N GLU A 77 13.21 17.41 -15.09
CA GLU A 77 12.40 16.21 -15.33
C GLU A 77 11.79 15.65 -14.04
N ASP A 78 10.62 15.04 -14.18
CA ASP A 78 9.90 14.40 -13.09
C ASP A 78 10.24 12.90 -13.02
N ILE A 79 10.77 12.47 -11.88
CA ILE A 79 11.23 11.09 -11.63
C ILE A 79 10.48 10.53 -10.43
N TRP A 80 10.17 9.23 -10.45
CA TRP A 80 9.59 8.52 -9.32
C TRP A 80 10.64 7.67 -8.62
N ALA A 81 10.96 8.02 -7.37
CA ALA A 81 11.88 7.27 -6.53
C ALA A 81 11.12 6.48 -5.47
N ASP A 82 11.66 5.34 -5.06
CA ASP A 82 11.09 4.56 -3.97
C ASP A 82 11.32 5.26 -2.61
N VAL A 83 10.37 5.07 -1.70
CA VAL A 83 10.43 5.58 -0.31
C VAL A 83 10.82 4.46 0.66
#